data_AF-I4EFW5-F1
#
_entry.id   AF-I4EFW5-F1
#
_cell.length_a   1.000
_cell.length_b   1.000
_cell.length_c   1.000
_cell.angle_alpha   90.00
_cell.angle_beta   90.00
_cell.angle_gamma   90.00
#
_symmetry.space_group_name_H-M   'P 1'
#
loop_
_entity.id
_entity.type
_entity.pdbx_description
1 polymer ?
#
loop_
_entity_poly.entity_id
_entity_poly.type
_entity_poly.pdbx_seq_one_letter_code
_entity_poly.pdbx_strand_id
1 'polypeptide(L)'
;MGALYAVNAWDMPTTYLIIAGAIVIAGSKIDLRTILSLAALGASALVTLLPFALHYTSPVGADTGWIIDRPIAIPGMDFVIRTLGLVVWPKSAFPDLLLIYGLFLIIFLLFAFSLWRSIPSDRRHPPAMLLALVPLFLIAAIAAQFAALALFGLPLLALLWLVRHGNRERAPQFTAWLFGVAFFLVLTVEVVFLRDVFGDRMNTVFKVYFQVWGILAIASAVALPAAPAAIAARNGKGPALAMGAIVATLLAGAGLYTPISAYHWDNGFAQWHGLDGLAYITQIAPAEREAIDWIRAHTQPSDVVLEAPGCSYGTSNGFPDSRVSMAAGVPAVIGWQSHEFQWRAGQPDLLQEIAERQQAVDQIYEDPESDAAGKAIERYHVTYLYIGALETSGSASECGGSAPYPRISTERLKRLGWTPVFQTGEVRVFYRPAAGA
;
A
#
# COMPACT_ATOMS: atom_id res chain seq x y z
N MET A 1 -14.68 12.30 -3.55
CA MET A 1 -15.51 11.08 -3.47
C MET A 1 -15.29 10.20 -4.68
N GLY A 2 -15.75 10.55 -5.88
CA GLY A 2 -15.50 9.71 -7.08
C GLY A 2 -14.02 9.48 -7.37
N ALA A 3 -13.22 10.55 -7.33
CA ALA A 3 -11.77 10.46 -7.44
C ALA A 3 -11.09 9.63 -6.32
N LEU A 4 -11.71 9.48 -5.15
CA LEU A 4 -11.14 8.64 -4.09
C LEU A 4 -11.15 7.18 -4.51
N TYR A 5 -12.21 6.71 -5.18
CA TYR A 5 -12.24 5.33 -5.67
C TYR A 5 -11.16 5.08 -6.74
N ALA A 6 -10.95 6.04 -7.64
CA ALA A 6 -9.95 5.94 -8.70
C ALA A 6 -8.49 6.01 -8.17
N VAL A 7 -8.25 6.81 -7.12
CA VAL A 7 -6.92 6.93 -6.50
C VAL A 7 -6.64 5.79 -5.53
N ASN A 8 -7.61 5.47 -4.66
CA ASN A 8 -7.54 4.37 -3.71
C ASN A 8 -8.94 3.91 -3.30
N ALA A 9 -9.45 2.88 -3.99
CA ALA A 9 -10.76 2.28 -3.72
C ALA A 9 -11.02 1.91 -2.25
N TRP A 10 -9.97 1.66 -1.48
CA TRP A 10 -10.03 1.32 -0.06
C TRP A 10 -10.49 2.49 0.82
N ASP A 11 -10.35 3.74 0.38
CA ASP A 11 -10.71 4.93 1.17
C ASP A 11 -12.22 5.17 1.21
N MET A 12 -12.97 4.61 0.26
CA MET A 12 -14.38 4.90 0.07
C MET A 12 -15.25 4.50 1.26
N PRO A 13 -15.22 3.24 1.75
CA PRO A 13 -16.05 2.85 2.90
C PRO A 13 -15.74 3.69 4.15
N THR A 14 -14.47 3.93 4.43
CA THR A 14 -14.00 4.76 5.55
C THR A 14 -14.54 6.19 5.44
N THR A 15 -14.45 6.79 4.26
CA THR A 15 -14.93 8.17 4.04
C THR A 15 -16.45 8.26 4.21
N TYR A 16 -17.20 7.27 3.71
CA TYR A 16 -18.65 7.22 3.92
C TYR A 16 -19.03 7.07 5.39
N LEU A 17 -18.31 6.24 6.16
CA LEU A 17 -18.51 6.14 7.61
C LEU A 17 -18.25 7.49 8.29
N ILE A 18 -17.16 8.18 7.98
CA ILE A 18 -16.84 9.50 8.55
C ILE A 18 -17.96 10.51 8.26
N ILE A 19 -18.44 10.60 7.01
CA ILE A 19 -19.53 11.51 6.63
C ILE A 19 -20.84 11.13 7.31
N ALA A 20 -21.18 9.84 7.37
CA ALA A 20 -22.40 9.39 8.03
C ALA A 20 -22.43 9.82 9.50
N GLY A 21 -21.32 9.63 10.22
CA GLY A 21 -21.20 10.12 11.60
C GLY A 21 -21.28 11.64 11.70
N ALA A 22 -20.67 12.39 10.78
CA ALA A 22 -20.77 13.85 10.74
C ALA A 22 -22.22 14.33 10.61
N ILE A 23 -23.01 13.71 9.71
CA ILE A 23 -24.43 14.03 9.50
C ILE A 23 -25.24 13.74 10.78
N VAL A 24 -25.03 12.57 11.40
CA VAL A 24 -25.72 12.18 12.63
C VAL A 24 -25.39 13.14 13.78
N ILE A 25 -24.11 13.50 13.95
CA ILE A 25 -23.64 14.38 15.04
C ILE A 25 -24.07 15.83 14.82
N ALA A 26 -24.13 16.30 13.58
CA ALA A 26 -24.63 17.64 13.27
C ALA A 26 -26.08 17.83 13.78
N GLY A 27 -26.84 16.75 13.91
CA GLY A 27 -28.23 16.77 14.38
C GLY A 27 -29.15 17.58 13.46
N SER A 28 -28.68 17.87 12.24
CA SER A 28 -29.44 18.59 11.23
C SER A 28 -30.69 17.79 10.92
N LYS A 29 -31.87 18.40 11.09
CA LYS A 29 -33.04 17.92 10.35
C LYS A 29 -32.60 17.84 8.91
N ILE A 30 -32.76 16.67 8.29
CA ILE A 30 -32.43 16.48 6.87
C ILE A 30 -33.40 17.37 6.10
N ASP A 31 -32.97 18.60 5.86
CA ASP A 31 -33.72 19.60 5.11
C ASP A 31 -33.39 19.47 3.63
N LEU A 32 -34.19 20.13 2.79
CA LEU A 32 -34.00 20.07 1.35
C LEU A 32 -32.58 20.51 0.94
N ARG A 33 -31.99 21.49 1.65
CA ARG A 33 -30.63 21.96 1.36
C ARG A 33 -29.57 20.89 1.61
N THR A 34 -29.68 20.16 2.71
CA THR A 34 -28.79 19.03 3.04
C THR A 34 -28.93 17.92 2.01
N ILE A 35 -30.17 17.58 1.63
CA ILE A 35 -30.43 16.59 0.58
C ILE A 35 -29.82 17.03 -0.73
N LEU A 36 -30.06 18.28 -1.17
CA LEU A 36 -29.50 18.82 -2.41
C LEU A 36 -27.97 18.85 -2.39
N SER A 37 -27.36 19.14 -1.24
CA SER A 37 -25.91 19.16 -1.09
C SER A 37 -25.31 17.74 -1.15
N LEU A 38 -25.96 16.76 -0.51
CA LEU A 38 -25.57 15.35 -0.60
C LEU A 38 -25.80 14.78 -2.00
N ALA A 39 -26.89 15.17 -2.66
CA ALA A 39 -27.19 14.79 -4.04
C ALA A 39 -26.16 15.40 -5.01
N ALA A 40 -25.82 16.68 -4.86
CA ALA A 40 -24.78 17.33 -5.64
C ALA A 40 -23.40 16.69 -5.42
N LEU A 41 -23.05 16.36 -4.15
CA LEU A 41 -21.82 15.64 -3.83
C LEU A 41 -21.81 14.24 -4.45
N GLY A 42 -22.92 13.51 -4.38
CA GLY A 42 -23.08 12.18 -4.98
C GLY A 42 -23.00 12.21 -6.50
N ALA A 43 -23.71 13.15 -7.15
CA ALA A 43 -23.65 13.36 -8.60
C ALA A 43 -22.23 13.74 -9.05
N SER A 44 -21.57 14.64 -8.32
CA SER A 44 -20.18 15.03 -8.62
C SER A 44 -19.22 13.85 -8.45
N ALA A 45 -19.46 12.99 -7.44
CA ALA A 45 -18.71 11.74 -7.27
C ALA A 45 -18.94 10.79 -8.45
N LEU A 46 -20.16 10.61 -8.92
CA LEU A 46 -20.46 9.74 -10.06
C LEU A 46 -19.82 10.27 -11.35
N VAL A 47 -19.94 11.58 -11.64
CA VAL A 47 -19.33 12.21 -12.82
C VAL A 47 -17.81 12.04 -12.82
N THR A 48 -17.16 12.25 -11.66
CA THR A 48 -15.70 12.09 -11.54
C THR A 48 -15.24 10.64 -11.56
N LEU A 49 -16.09 9.70 -11.16
CA LEU A 49 -15.80 8.27 -11.18
C LEU A 49 -16.04 7.64 -12.56
N LEU A 50 -17.02 8.14 -13.32
CA LEU A 50 -17.53 7.48 -14.51
C LEU A 50 -16.44 7.13 -15.55
N PRO A 51 -15.51 8.04 -15.94
CA PRO A 51 -14.47 7.68 -16.90
C PRO A 51 -13.60 6.51 -16.42
N PHE A 52 -13.28 6.47 -15.13
CA PHE A 52 -12.51 5.38 -14.54
C PHE A 52 -13.34 4.08 -14.50
N ALA A 53 -14.57 4.13 -14.01
CA ALA A 53 -15.42 2.96 -13.85
C ALA A 53 -15.79 2.28 -15.19
N LEU A 54 -15.79 3.02 -16.31
CA LEU A 54 -16.06 2.48 -17.64
C LEU A 54 -14.90 1.67 -18.23
N HIS A 55 -13.67 1.90 -17.74
CA HIS A 55 -12.45 1.28 -18.30
C HIS A 55 -11.67 0.44 -17.28
N TYR A 56 -11.98 0.57 -15.99
CA TYR A 56 -11.27 -0.14 -14.93
C TYR A 56 -11.78 -1.57 -14.75
N THR A 57 -10.85 -2.52 -14.77
CA THR A 57 -11.10 -3.91 -14.41
C THR A 57 -10.34 -4.24 -13.13
N SER A 58 -11.06 -4.68 -12.09
CA SER A 58 -10.47 -5.01 -10.79
C SER A 58 -9.58 -6.26 -10.90
N PRO A 59 -8.32 -6.23 -10.41
CA PRO A 59 -7.49 -7.42 -10.28
C PRO A 59 -7.86 -8.27 -9.04
N VAL A 60 -8.77 -7.78 -8.20
CA VAL A 60 -9.22 -8.45 -6.96
C VAL A 60 -10.47 -9.29 -7.25
N GLY A 61 -10.43 -10.55 -6.81
CA GLY A 61 -11.49 -11.55 -7.02
C GLY A 61 -10.89 -12.86 -7.54
N ALA A 62 -10.82 -13.89 -6.68
CA ALA A 62 -10.19 -15.16 -7.05
C ALA A 62 -10.88 -15.86 -8.24
N ASP A 63 -10.09 -16.55 -9.07
CA ASP A 63 -10.60 -17.53 -10.02
C ASP A 63 -11.17 -18.73 -9.23
N THR A 64 -12.41 -19.10 -9.56
CA THR A 64 -13.28 -19.93 -8.71
C THR A 64 -13.01 -21.43 -8.75
N GLY A 65 -11.87 -21.88 -9.30
CA GLY A 65 -11.54 -23.31 -9.45
C GLY A 65 -11.55 -24.13 -8.15
N TRP A 66 -11.58 -23.49 -6.98
CA TRP A 66 -11.44 -24.14 -5.66
C TRP A 66 -12.63 -23.94 -4.71
N ILE A 67 -13.70 -23.24 -5.10
CA ILE A 67 -14.83 -22.96 -4.19
C ILE A 67 -16.02 -23.87 -4.52
N ILE A 68 -16.05 -24.99 -3.79
CA ILE A 68 -17.19 -25.76 -3.27
C ILE A 68 -18.50 -25.66 -4.08
N ASP A 69 -18.93 -26.82 -4.59
CA ASP A 69 -20.24 -27.03 -5.21
C ASP A 69 -21.38 -26.32 -4.48
N ARG A 70 -22.12 -25.53 -5.25
CA ARG A 70 -23.14 -24.58 -4.80
C ARG A 70 -24.32 -25.26 -4.11
N PRO A 71 -24.75 -24.74 -2.95
CA PRO A 71 -26.17 -24.56 -2.71
C PRO A 71 -26.46 -23.10 -2.31
N ILE A 72 -27.40 -22.48 -3.02
CA ILE A 72 -28.01 -21.17 -2.77
C ILE A 72 -27.25 -19.97 -3.40
N ALA A 73 -27.68 -19.61 -4.61
CA ALA A 73 -27.28 -18.38 -5.29
C ALA A 73 -28.00 -17.17 -4.69
N ILE A 74 -27.45 -16.59 -3.62
CA ILE A 74 -27.86 -15.27 -3.13
C ILE A 74 -27.18 -14.21 -4.05
N PRO A 75 -27.94 -13.30 -4.69
CA PRO A 75 -27.36 -12.24 -5.51
C PRO A 75 -26.31 -11.44 -4.73
N GLY A 76 -25.11 -11.28 -5.30
CA GLY A 76 -24.00 -10.54 -4.69
C GLY A 76 -23.16 -11.32 -3.67
N MET A 77 -23.62 -12.48 -3.18
CA MET A 77 -22.82 -13.31 -2.25
C MET A 77 -21.56 -13.88 -2.92
N ASP A 78 -21.66 -14.21 -4.20
CA ASP A 78 -20.51 -14.65 -5.02
C ASP A 78 -19.42 -13.56 -5.08
N PHE A 79 -19.80 -12.30 -5.26
CA PHE A 79 -18.86 -11.18 -5.20
C PHE A 79 -18.21 -11.04 -3.81
N VAL A 80 -18.99 -11.15 -2.74
CA VAL A 80 -18.48 -11.06 -1.36
C VAL A 80 -17.50 -12.19 -1.06
N ILE A 81 -17.83 -13.43 -1.43
CA ILE A 81 -16.97 -14.60 -1.19
C ILE A 81 -15.68 -14.52 -2.01
N ARG A 82 -15.75 -14.06 -3.27
CA ARG A 82 -14.57 -13.85 -4.13
C ARG A 82 -13.65 -12.75 -3.62
N THR A 83 -14.23 -11.72 -3.01
CA THR A 83 -13.51 -10.49 -2.64
C THR A 83 -13.02 -10.52 -1.20
N LEU A 84 -13.76 -11.13 -0.27
CA LEU A 84 -13.45 -11.13 1.16
C LEU A 84 -12.95 -12.50 1.62
N GLY A 85 -11.85 -12.49 2.37
CA GLY A 85 -11.32 -13.63 3.09
C GLY A 85 -11.50 -13.46 4.60
N LEU A 86 -11.55 -14.58 5.32
CA LEU A 86 -11.52 -14.60 6.78
C LEU A 86 -10.11 -14.92 7.25
N VAL A 87 -9.63 -14.14 8.22
CA VAL A 87 -8.32 -14.35 8.82
C VAL A 87 -8.42 -15.54 9.78
N VAL A 88 -7.93 -16.70 9.35
CA VAL A 88 -7.95 -17.96 10.12
C VAL A 88 -6.59 -18.34 10.72
N TRP A 89 -5.59 -17.48 10.56
CA TRP A 89 -4.23 -17.63 11.08
C TRP A 89 -3.96 -16.66 12.24
N PRO A 90 -2.75 -16.68 12.86
CA PRO A 90 -2.44 -15.82 13.98
C PRO A 90 -2.67 -14.32 13.70
N LYS A 91 -3.28 -13.66 14.67
CA LYS A 91 -3.59 -12.22 14.65
C LYS A 91 -2.36 -11.39 14.99
N SER A 92 -2.44 -10.07 14.83
CA SER A 92 -1.34 -9.17 15.16
C SER A 92 -0.95 -9.29 16.63
N ALA A 93 0.36 -9.39 16.90
CA ALA A 93 0.87 -9.55 18.24
C ALA A 93 0.67 -8.27 19.07
N PHE A 94 0.51 -8.45 20.38
CA PHE A 94 0.32 -7.33 21.31
C PHE A 94 1.46 -6.29 21.29
N PRO A 95 2.76 -6.68 21.29
CA PRO A 95 3.85 -5.71 21.25
C PRO A 95 3.86 -4.87 19.98
N ASP A 96 3.57 -5.47 18.83
CA ASP A 96 3.56 -4.77 17.53
C ASP A 96 2.42 -3.75 17.47
N LEU A 97 1.23 -4.11 17.98
CA LEU A 97 0.10 -3.19 18.07
C LEU A 97 0.40 -2.01 19.00
N LEU A 98 1.10 -2.23 20.13
CA LEU A 98 1.52 -1.15 21.01
C LEU A 98 2.62 -0.29 20.39
N LEU A 99 3.56 -0.88 19.66
CA LEU A 99 4.60 -0.14 18.95
C LEU A 99 3.98 0.81 17.92
N ILE A 100 2.98 0.33 17.18
CA ILE A 100 2.31 1.10 16.12
C ILE A 100 1.31 2.12 16.70
N TYR A 101 0.51 1.74 17.68
CA TYR A 101 -0.66 2.53 18.12
C TYR A 101 -0.59 3.07 19.56
N GLY A 102 0.44 2.73 20.33
CA GLY A 102 0.51 3.04 21.76
C GLY A 102 0.35 4.52 22.08
N LEU A 103 0.98 5.40 21.30
CA LEU A 103 0.84 6.85 21.46
C LEU A 103 -0.61 7.32 21.25
N PHE A 104 -1.27 6.83 20.19
CA PHE A 104 -2.66 7.16 19.91
C PHE A 104 -3.60 6.63 20.99
N LEU A 105 -3.34 5.43 21.52
CA LEU A 105 -4.09 4.87 22.65
C LEU A 105 -3.94 5.73 23.91
N ILE A 106 -2.74 6.24 24.22
CA ILE A 106 -2.54 7.16 25.34
C ILE A 106 -3.35 8.45 25.15
N ILE A 107 -3.28 9.06 23.96
CA ILE A 107 -4.05 10.29 23.64
C ILE A 107 -5.56 10.02 23.73
N PHE A 108 -6.01 8.86 23.24
CA PHE A 108 -7.39 8.43 23.40
C PHE A 108 -7.79 8.29 24.87
N LEU A 109 -6.97 7.68 25.73
CA LEU A 109 -7.28 7.52 27.15
C LEU A 109 -7.39 8.89 27.85
N LEU A 110 -6.53 9.83 27.51
CA LEU A 110 -6.62 11.23 27.98
C LEU A 110 -7.93 11.89 27.52
N PHE A 111 -8.28 11.71 26.25
CA PHE A 111 -9.54 12.20 25.70
C PHE A 111 -10.76 11.58 26.38
N ALA A 112 -10.79 10.26 26.53
CA ALA A 112 -11.82 9.50 27.22
C ALA A 112 -11.97 9.96 28.67
N PHE A 113 -10.86 10.25 29.36
CA PHE A 113 -10.89 10.84 30.70
C PHE A 113 -11.53 12.24 30.71
N SER A 114 -11.25 13.08 29.71
CA SER A 114 -11.90 14.40 29.59
C SER A 114 -13.42 14.27 29.37
N LEU A 115 -13.86 13.29 28.57
CA LEU A 115 -15.28 12.97 28.38
C LEU A 115 -15.90 12.46 29.68
N TRP A 116 -15.24 11.55 30.39
CA TRP A 116 -15.72 11.04 31.68
C TRP A 116 -15.87 12.16 32.73
N ARG A 117 -14.91 13.09 32.79
CA ARG A 117 -14.97 14.28 33.64
C ARG A 117 -16.16 15.19 33.32
N SER A 118 -16.61 15.22 32.06
CA SER A 118 -17.78 16.01 31.63
C SER A 118 -19.12 15.40 32.10
N ILE A 119 -19.15 14.11 32.44
CA ILE A 119 -20.35 13.44 32.94
C ILE A 119 -20.66 13.97 34.36
N PRO A 120 -21.94 14.30 34.67
CA PRO A 120 -22.39 14.60 36.03
C PRO A 120 -22.01 13.50 37.02
N SER A 121 -21.57 13.85 38.24
CA SER A 121 -20.99 12.90 39.21
C SER A 121 -21.93 11.76 39.59
N ASP A 122 -23.23 12.02 39.64
CA ASP A 122 -24.30 11.05 39.89
C ASP A 122 -24.45 9.99 38.79
N ARG A 123 -23.91 10.25 37.58
CA ARG A 123 -24.02 9.39 36.40
C ARG A 123 -22.69 8.80 35.94
N ARG A 124 -21.61 9.02 36.69
CA ARG A 124 -20.24 8.54 36.34
C ARG A 124 -20.02 7.05 36.54
N HIS A 125 -20.99 6.35 37.10
CA HIS A 125 -20.90 4.92 37.35
C HIS A 125 -21.36 4.17 36.10
N PRO A 126 -20.45 3.48 35.38
CA PRO A 126 -20.88 2.59 34.31
C PRO A 126 -21.76 1.48 34.90
N PRO A 127 -22.78 1.01 34.17
CA PRO A 127 -23.59 -0.11 34.63
C PRO A 127 -22.70 -1.32 34.90
N ALA A 128 -23.01 -2.08 35.96
CA ALA A 128 -22.24 -3.25 36.37
C ALA A 128 -22.02 -4.27 35.23
N MET A 129 -22.96 -4.33 34.27
CA MET A 129 -22.85 -5.11 33.04
C MET A 129 -21.62 -4.73 32.20
N LEU A 130 -21.31 -3.44 32.01
CA LEU A 130 -20.12 -3.03 31.25
C LEU A 130 -18.82 -3.40 31.97
N LEU A 131 -18.81 -3.31 33.30
CA LEU A 131 -17.66 -3.72 34.11
C LEU A 131 -17.46 -5.25 34.05
N ALA A 132 -18.55 -6.03 34.05
CA ALA A 132 -18.50 -7.49 33.92
C ALA A 132 -18.06 -7.94 32.51
N LEU A 133 -18.27 -7.13 31.48
CA LEU A 133 -17.79 -7.44 30.12
C LEU A 133 -16.28 -7.30 29.99
N VAL A 134 -15.60 -6.47 30.79
CA VAL A 134 -14.14 -6.29 30.71
C VAL A 134 -13.36 -7.60 30.89
N PRO A 135 -13.52 -8.36 32.00
CA PRO A 135 -12.81 -9.64 32.16
C PRO A 135 -13.20 -10.66 31.09
N LEU A 136 -14.46 -10.68 30.66
CA LEU A 136 -14.91 -11.58 29.58
C LEU A 136 -14.21 -11.25 28.25
N PHE A 137 -14.09 -9.98 27.89
CA PHE A 137 -13.37 -9.52 26.70
C PHE A 137 -11.88 -9.83 26.77
N LEU A 138 -11.25 -9.64 27.94
CA LEU A 138 -9.84 -9.96 28.13
C LEU A 138 -9.58 -11.47 28.01
N ILE A 139 -10.44 -12.29 28.64
CA ILE A 139 -10.37 -13.75 28.52
C ILE A 139 -10.55 -14.16 27.06
N ALA A 140 -11.55 -13.61 26.36
CA ALA A 140 -11.78 -13.89 24.94
C ALA A 140 -10.60 -13.47 24.07
N ALA A 141 -10.02 -12.28 24.31
CA ALA A 141 -8.85 -11.79 23.59
C ALA A 141 -7.62 -12.68 23.79
N ILE A 142 -7.37 -13.17 25.01
CA ILE A 142 -6.26 -14.07 25.32
C ILE A 142 -6.50 -15.45 24.69
N ALA A 143 -7.69 -16.02 24.89
CA ALA A 143 -8.05 -17.33 24.39
C ALA A 143 -8.04 -17.41 22.86
N ALA A 144 -8.49 -16.34 22.19
CA ALA A 144 -8.49 -16.23 20.74
C ALA A 144 -7.17 -15.68 20.15
N GLN A 145 -6.15 -15.43 20.98
CA GLN A 145 -4.89 -14.76 20.57
C GLN A 145 -5.14 -13.45 19.80
N PHE A 146 -6.19 -12.71 20.17
CA PHE A 146 -6.69 -11.55 19.46
C PHE A 146 -6.44 -10.27 20.27
N ALA A 147 -5.18 -9.86 20.38
CA ALA A 147 -4.75 -8.72 21.19
C ALA A 147 -5.48 -7.40 20.83
N ALA A 148 -5.76 -7.18 19.54
CA ALA A 148 -6.50 -6.01 19.07
C ALA A 148 -7.92 -5.93 19.66
N LEU A 149 -8.58 -7.04 20.00
CA LEU A 149 -9.88 -7.03 20.66
C LEU A 149 -9.82 -6.33 22.03
N ALA A 150 -8.75 -6.57 22.79
CA ALA A 150 -8.52 -5.89 24.05
C ALA A 150 -8.11 -4.41 23.84
N LEU A 151 -7.16 -4.17 22.93
CA LEU A 151 -6.57 -2.83 22.72
C LEU A 151 -7.50 -1.84 22.03
N PHE A 152 -8.47 -2.30 21.23
CA PHE A 152 -9.35 -1.42 20.44
C PHE A 152 -10.83 -1.71 20.69
N GLY A 153 -11.21 -2.96 20.97
CA GLY A 153 -12.59 -3.33 21.29
C GLY A 153 -13.07 -2.77 22.63
N LEU A 154 -12.27 -2.88 23.69
CA LEU A 154 -12.61 -2.31 24.99
C LEU A 154 -12.69 -0.76 24.95
N PRO A 155 -11.71 -0.04 24.37
CA PRO A 155 -11.84 1.39 24.10
C PRO A 155 -13.08 1.77 23.31
N LEU A 156 -13.44 1.00 22.27
CA LEU A 156 -14.64 1.27 21.47
C LEU A 156 -15.92 1.15 22.32
N LEU A 157 -16.03 0.10 23.15
CA LEU A 157 -17.15 -0.05 24.09
C LEU A 157 -17.22 1.08 25.11
N ALA A 158 -16.08 1.46 25.68
CA ALA A 158 -15.99 2.60 26.61
C ALA A 158 -16.43 3.89 25.93
N LEU A 159 -16.01 4.12 24.68
CA LEU A 159 -16.35 5.30 23.91
C LEU A 159 -17.86 5.40 23.63
N LEU A 160 -18.51 4.29 23.28
CA LEU A 160 -19.97 4.24 23.12
C LEU A 160 -20.71 4.67 24.40
N TRP A 161 -20.24 4.22 25.56
CA TRP A 161 -20.80 4.63 26.84
C TRP A 161 -20.54 6.11 27.15
N LEU A 162 -19.31 6.58 26.93
CA LEU A 162 -18.89 7.96 27.18
C LEU A 162 -19.65 8.96 26.30
N VAL A 163 -19.82 8.69 25.01
CA VAL A 163 -20.55 9.57 24.10
C VAL A 163 -22.05 9.63 24.46
N ARG A 164 -22.62 8.51 24.94
CA ARG A 164 -24.04 8.45 25.32
C ARG A 164 -24.35 9.26 26.59
N HIS A 165 -23.41 9.36 27.52
CA HIS A 165 -23.63 9.97 28.84
C HIS A 165 -22.85 11.28 29.08
N GLY A 166 -21.86 11.58 28.24
CA GLY A 166 -20.98 12.75 28.35
C GLY A 166 -21.42 13.95 27.52
N ASN A 167 -20.43 14.79 27.19
CA ASN A 167 -20.62 16.04 26.47
C ASN A 167 -21.40 15.86 25.15
N ARG A 168 -22.36 16.75 24.91
CA ARG A 168 -23.17 16.79 23.67
C ARG A 168 -22.70 17.82 22.64
N GLU A 169 -21.57 18.47 22.89
CA GLU A 169 -20.92 19.32 21.91
C GLU A 169 -20.45 18.52 20.70
N ARG A 170 -20.63 19.12 19.52
CA ARG A 170 -20.35 18.48 18.23
C ARG A 170 -18.89 18.08 18.07
N ALA A 171 -17.95 18.93 18.50
CA ALA A 171 -16.53 18.68 18.31
C ALA A 171 -16.04 17.42 19.09
N PRO A 172 -16.25 17.29 20.41
CA PRO A 172 -15.90 16.05 21.12
C PRO A 172 -16.63 14.81 20.61
N GLN A 173 -17.89 14.93 20.19
CA GLN A 173 -18.61 13.81 19.59
C GLN A 173 -17.99 13.38 18.27
N PHE A 174 -17.59 14.32 17.42
CA PHE A 174 -16.92 14.01 16.16
C PHE A 174 -15.52 13.44 16.37
N THR A 175 -14.76 13.97 17.32
CA THR A 175 -13.46 13.38 17.73
C THR A 175 -13.64 11.94 18.23
N ALA A 176 -14.65 11.66 19.05
CA ALA A 176 -14.99 10.31 19.46
C ALA A 176 -15.39 9.42 18.28
N TRP A 177 -16.15 9.94 17.31
CA TRP A 177 -16.48 9.21 16.09
C TRP A 177 -15.24 8.81 15.29
N LEU A 178 -14.27 9.72 15.13
CA LEU A 178 -13.01 9.43 14.44
C LEU A 178 -12.20 8.32 15.13
N PHE A 179 -12.05 8.38 16.47
CA PHE A 179 -11.43 7.28 17.23
C PHE A 179 -12.20 5.97 17.05
N GLY A 180 -13.53 6.03 17.10
CA GLY A 180 -14.39 4.86 16.91
C GLY A 180 -14.22 4.20 15.55
N VAL A 181 -14.21 5.00 14.47
CA VAL A 181 -13.95 4.52 13.09
C VAL A 181 -12.55 3.90 12.99
N ALA A 182 -11.52 4.57 13.51
CA ALA A 182 -10.15 4.05 13.50
C ALA A 182 -10.04 2.69 14.21
N PHE A 183 -10.60 2.56 15.42
CA PHE A 183 -10.59 1.31 16.18
C PHE A 183 -11.38 0.21 15.50
N PHE A 184 -12.54 0.55 14.91
CA PHE A 184 -13.33 -0.38 14.12
C PHE A 184 -12.56 -0.92 12.91
N LEU A 185 -11.84 -0.06 12.19
CA LEU A 185 -11.03 -0.46 11.04
C LEU A 185 -9.88 -1.39 11.44
N VAL A 186 -9.17 -1.09 12.53
CA VAL A 186 -8.12 -1.98 13.06
C VAL A 186 -8.70 -3.36 13.43
N LEU A 187 -9.85 -3.40 14.10
CA LEU A 187 -10.52 -4.67 14.42
C LEU A 187 -10.97 -5.43 13.16
N THR A 188 -11.41 -4.70 12.13
CA THR A 188 -11.91 -5.29 10.88
C THR A 188 -10.82 -6.07 10.16
N VAL A 189 -9.62 -5.49 10.01
CA VAL A 189 -8.50 -6.16 9.29
C VAL A 189 -7.90 -7.33 10.04
N GLU A 190 -8.21 -7.46 11.33
CA GLU A 190 -7.87 -8.65 12.11
C GLU A 190 -8.82 -9.80 11.81
N VAL A 191 -10.02 -9.57 11.27
CA VAL A 191 -11.04 -10.61 11.05
C VAL A 191 -11.27 -10.88 9.55
N VAL A 192 -11.28 -9.83 8.74
CA VAL A 192 -11.61 -9.87 7.31
C VAL A 192 -10.52 -9.17 6.50
N PHE A 193 -10.21 -9.70 5.33
CA PHE A 193 -9.24 -9.11 4.40
C PHE A 193 -9.74 -9.19 2.95
N LEU A 194 -9.21 -8.37 2.04
CA LEU A 194 -9.49 -8.53 0.62
C LEU A 194 -8.59 -9.62 0.02
N ARG A 195 -9.19 -10.57 -0.70
CA ARG A 195 -8.48 -11.63 -1.42
C ARG A 195 -7.84 -11.07 -2.68
N ASP A 196 -6.54 -10.82 -2.61
CA ASP A 196 -5.70 -10.52 -3.76
C ASP A 196 -4.75 -11.70 -4.08
N VAL A 197 -3.81 -11.49 -4.98
CA VAL A 197 -2.88 -12.53 -5.44
C VAL A 197 -1.96 -13.08 -4.36
N PHE A 198 -1.79 -12.39 -3.23
CA PHE A 198 -0.96 -12.86 -2.12
C PHE A 198 -1.72 -13.83 -1.20
N GLY A 199 -3.05 -13.82 -1.26
CA GLY A 199 -3.88 -14.74 -0.46
C GLY A 199 -3.85 -14.50 1.05
N ASP A 200 -3.21 -13.41 1.50
CA ASP A 200 -3.11 -13.02 2.90
C ASP A 200 -3.68 -11.61 3.13
N ARG A 201 -3.54 -11.10 4.36
CA ARG A 201 -4.08 -9.80 4.77
C ARG A 201 -3.09 -8.65 4.69
N MET A 202 -1.87 -8.84 4.18
CA MET A 202 -0.81 -7.83 4.21
C MET A 202 -1.25 -6.53 3.53
N ASN A 203 -1.78 -6.61 2.31
CA ASN A 203 -2.26 -5.43 1.58
C ASN A 203 -3.48 -4.77 2.26
N THR A 204 -4.34 -5.57 2.89
CA THR A 204 -5.49 -5.05 3.66
C THR A 204 -4.99 -4.28 4.88
N VAL A 205 -4.07 -4.87 5.63
CA VAL A 205 -3.45 -4.24 6.81
C VAL A 205 -2.73 -2.96 6.40
N PHE A 206 -1.83 -3.03 5.42
CA PHE A 206 -1.06 -1.89 4.93
C PHE A 206 -1.98 -0.73 4.55
N LYS A 207 -2.91 -0.94 3.60
CA LYS A 207 -3.76 0.14 3.06
C LYS A 207 -4.73 0.72 4.09
N VAL A 208 -5.33 -0.12 4.94
CA VAL A 208 -6.26 0.36 5.98
C VAL A 208 -5.49 1.06 7.10
N TYR A 209 -4.31 0.58 7.49
CA TYR A 209 -3.52 1.20 8.56
C TYR A 209 -3.04 2.60 8.16
N PHE A 210 -2.72 2.86 6.89
CA PHE A 210 -2.46 4.23 6.40
C PHE A 210 -3.62 5.19 6.69
N GLN A 211 -4.85 4.76 6.41
CA GLN A 211 -6.05 5.57 6.69
C GLN A 211 -6.23 5.78 8.19
N VAL A 212 -6.11 4.71 8.98
CA VAL A 212 -6.24 4.73 10.44
C VAL A 212 -5.27 5.75 11.05
N TRP A 213 -4.01 5.76 10.62
CA TRP A 213 -3.01 6.73 11.09
C TRP A 213 -3.42 8.18 10.78
N GLY A 214 -3.91 8.47 9.58
CA GLY A 214 -4.41 9.80 9.22
C GLY A 214 -5.60 10.23 10.08
N ILE A 215 -6.56 9.32 10.31
CA ILE A 215 -7.74 9.58 11.15
C ILE A 215 -7.34 9.83 12.60
N LEU A 216 -6.48 8.97 13.15
CA LEU A 216 -6.00 9.09 14.52
C LEU A 216 -5.17 10.37 14.72
N ALA A 217 -4.36 10.79 13.74
CA ALA A 217 -3.61 12.04 13.81
C ALA A 217 -4.55 13.26 13.93
N ILE A 218 -5.61 13.32 13.11
CA ILE A 218 -6.62 14.39 13.18
C ILE A 218 -7.39 14.34 14.50
N ALA A 219 -7.84 13.15 14.91
CA ALA A 219 -8.56 12.97 16.18
C ALA A 219 -7.69 13.40 17.37
N SER A 220 -6.42 13.00 17.38
CA SER A 220 -5.43 13.35 18.39
C SER A 220 -5.18 14.85 18.45
N ALA A 221 -5.06 15.55 17.31
CA ALA A 221 -4.85 17.00 17.29
C ALA A 221 -5.95 17.76 18.05
N VAL A 222 -7.21 17.31 17.94
CA VAL A 222 -8.35 17.90 18.65
C VAL A 222 -8.43 17.42 20.10
N ALA A 223 -8.08 16.15 20.36
CA ALA A 223 -8.15 15.52 21.68
C ALA A 223 -7.08 16.01 22.67
N LEU A 224 -5.88 16.30 22.19
CA LEU A 224 -4.72 16.68 22.99
C LEU A 224 -4.99 17.82 24.00
N PRO A 225 -5.63 18.95 23.62
CA PRO A 225 -5.92 20.02 24.57
C PRO A 225 -7.05 19.69 25.57
N ALA A 226 -7.88 18.68 25.31
CA ALA A 226 -9.09 18.41 26.09
C ALA A 226 -8.78 17.94 27.51
N ALA A 227 -7.81 17.03 27.68
CA ALA A 227 -7.46 16.52 29.00
C ALA A 227 -6.75 17.56 29.90
N PRO A 228 -5.72 18.29 29.43
CA PRO A 228 -5.11 19.36 30.21
C PRO A 228 -6.12 20.43 30.62
N ALA A 229 -7.04 20.80 29.72
CA ALA A 229 -8.10 21.76 30.05
C ALA A 229 -9.03 21.23 31.16
N ALA A 230 -9.47 19.97 31.07
CA ALA A 230 -10.32 19.34 32.08
C ALA A 230 -9.63 19.20 33.45
N ILE A 231 -8.31 18.98 33.47
CA ILE A 231 -7.51 18.97 34.70
C ILE A 231 -7.34 20.39 35.24
N ALA A 232 -6.95 21.35 34.41
CA ALA A 232 -6.71 22.73 34.81
C ALA A 232 -7.93 23.37 35.49
N ALA A 233 -9.13 23.10 34.95
CA ALA A 233 -10.39 23.62 35.47
C ALA A 233 -10.73 23.15 36.89
N ARG A 234 -10.18 22.02 37.35
CA ARG A 234 -10.53 21.39 38.65
C ARG A 234 -9.38 21.29 39.63
N ASN A 235 -8.17 21.08 39.12
CA ASN A 235 -6.97 20.74 39.88
C ASN A 235 -5.87 21.81 39.75
N GLY A 236 -6.13 22.89 39.00
CA GLY A 236 -5.18 23.97 38.79
C GLY A 236 -4.19 23.71 37.63
N LYS A 237 -3.44 24.75 37.25
CA LYS A 237 -2.57 24.73 36.07
C LYS A 237 -1.36 23.81 36.20
N GLY A 238 -0.82 23.61 37.40
CA GLY A 238 0.39 22.80 37.63
C GLY A 238 0.29 21.35 37.11
N PRO A 239 -0.68 20.55 37.57
CA PRO A 239 -0.90 19.19 37.08
C PRO A 239 -1.21 19.12 35.58
N ALA A 240 -1.92 20.10 35.03
CA ALA A 240 -2.22 20.18 33.60
C ALA A 240 -0.95 20.43 32.76
N LEU A 241 -0.07 21.32 33.22
CA LEU A 241 1.22 21.58 32.58
C LEU A 241 2.15 20.37 32.65
N ALA A 242 2.20 19.68 33.79
CA ALA A 242 3.00 18.46 33.94
C ALA A 242 2.54 17.37 32.96
N MET A 243 1.24 17.14 32.85
CA MET A 243 0.69 16.20 31.87
C MET A 243 0.96 16.64 30.42
N GLY A 244 0.77 17.93 30.13
CA GLY A 244 1.09 18.49 28.81
C GLY A 244 2.56 18.29 28.44
N ALA A 245 3.48 18.48 29.39
CA ALA A 245 4.90 18.24 29.20
C ALA A 245 5.20 16.75 28.92
N ILE A 246 4.61 15.82 29.68
CA ILE A 246 4.76 14.37 29.43
C ILE A 246 4.29 14.01 28.01
N VAL A 247 3.12 14.49 27.61
CA VAL A 247 2.58 14.22 26.27
C VAL A 247 3.45 14.84 25.17
N ALA A 248 3.94 16.07 25.38
CA ALA A 248 4.88 16.71 24.46
C ALA A 248 6.19 15.93 24.34
N THR A 249 6.73 15.38 25.44
CA THR A 249 7.91 14.52 25.43
C THR A 249 7.66 13.22 24.67
N LEU A 250 6.50 12.59 24.84
CA LEU A 250 6.13 11.38 24.09
C LEU A 250 6.00 11.67 22.59
N LEU A 251 5.38 12.79 22.23
CA LEU A 251 5.27 13.24 20.84
C LEU A 251 6.65 13.54 20.23
N ALA A 252 7.53 14.22 20.97
CA ALA A 252 8.89 14.48 20.55
C ALA A 252 9.67 13.17 20.35
N GLY A 253 9.58 12.23 21.29
CA GLY A 253 10.20 10.91 21.18
C GLY A 253 9.70 10.11 19.98
N ALA A 254 8.38 10.11 19.73
CA ALA A 254 7.81 9.46 18.55
C ALA A 254 8.26 10.14 17.24
N GLY A 255 8.36 11.47 17.22
CA GLY A 255 8.86 12.24 16.08
C GLY A 255 10.33 11.96 15.73
N LEU A 256 11.12 11.47 16.70
CA LEU A 256 12.50 11.03 16.46
C LEU A 256 12.59 9.65 15.78
N TYR A 257 11.49 8.89 15.69
CA TYR A 257 11.53 7.57 15.04
C TYR A 257 12.04 7.65 13.61
N THR A 258 11.50 8.55 12.78
CA THR A 258 11.91 8.68 11.37
C THR A 258 13.41 8.97 11.21
N PRO A 259 13.99 10.02 11.83
CA PRO A 259 15.43 10.28 11.70
C PRO A 259 16.31 9.20 12.33
N ILE A 260 15.90 8.60 13.47
CA ILE A 260 16.67 7.49 14.10
C ILE A 260 16.62 6.24 13.21
N SER A 261 15.46 5.91 12.66
CA SER A 261 15.27 4.78 11.77
C SER A 261 16.11 4.94 10.51
N ALA A 262 16.06 6.12 9.87
CA ALA A 262 16.90 6.43 8.71
C ALA A 262 18.39 6.30 9.04
N TYR A 263 18.83 6.89 10.16
CA TYR A 263 20.22 6.76 10.63
C TYR A 263 20.62 5.30 10.87
N HIS A 264 19.76 4.50 11.52
CA HIS A 264 20.07 3.10 11.82
C HIS A 264 20.12 2.23 10.56
N TRP A 265 19.13 2.35 9.67
CA TRP A 265 19.07 1.57 8.43
C TRP A 265 20.19 1.93 7.44
N ASP A 266 20.67 3.17 7.47
CA ASP A 266 21.81 3.61 6.65
C ASP A 266 23.17 3.43 7.34
N ASN A 267 23.23 2.65 8.44
CA ASN A 267 24.43 2.43 9.25
C ASN A 267 25.16 3.75 9.60
N GLY A 268 24.38 4.75 10.01
CA GLY A 268 24.84 6.07 10.41
C GLY A 268 25.26 7.00 9.29
N PHE A 269 24.80 6.78 8.06
CA PHE A 269 25.25 7.52 6.88
C PHE A 269 26.75 7.39 6.62
N ALA A 270 27.33 6.24 6.99
CA ALA A 270 28.76 5.97 6.79
C ALA A 270 29.18 6.02 5.31
N GLN A 271 28.25 5.74 4.39
CA GLN A 271 28.46 5.85 2.94
C GLN A 271 27.30 6.59 2.25
N TRP A 272 27.21 7.90 2.47
CA TRP A 272 26.23 8.75 1.80
C TRP A 272 26.62 9.05 0.34
N HIS A 273 25.75 8.70 -0.60
CA HIS A 273 25.96 8.89 -2.04
C HIS A 273 25.06 9.96 -2.66
N GLY A 274 24.49 10.85 -1.85
CA GLY A 274 23.56 11.88 -2.31
C GLY A 274 22.16 11.32 -2.60
N LEU A 275 21.43 12.02 -3.48
CA LEU A 275 20.06 11.65 -3.87
C LEU A 275 20.01 10.87 -5.18
N ASP A 276 21.16 10.58 -5.79
CA ASP A 276 21.22 9.71 -6.97
C ASP A 276 21.04 8.26 -6.54
N GLY A 277 19.82 7.75 -6.70
CA GLY A 277 19.45 6.37 -6.37
C GLY A 277 20.21 5.31 -7.19
N LEU A 278 20.96 5.70 -8.23
CA LEU A 278 21.79 4.81 -9.04
C LEU A 278 23.29 4.97 -8.74
N ALA A 279 23.69 5.83 -7.78
CA ALA A 279 25.09 6.09 -7.47
C ALA A 279 25.84 4.83 -7.01
N TYR A 280 25.14 3.90 -6.36
CA TYR A 280 25.72 2.63 -5.93
C TYR A 280 26.18 1.77 -7.12
N ILE A 281 25.48 1.83 -8.27
CA ILE A 281 25.82 1.06 -9.48
C ILE A 281 27.21 1.47 -9.99
N THR A 282 27.57 2.75 -9.91
CA THR A 282 28.91 3.25 -10.30
C THR A 282 30.04 2.53 -9.56
N GLN A 283 29.80 2.08 -8.32
CA GLN A 283 30.81 1.44 -7.50
C GLN A 283 30.90 -0.07 -7.73
N ILE A 284 29.75 -0.73 -7.85
CA ILE A 284 29.69 -2.19 -7.98
C ILE A 284 29.79 -2.66 -9.43
N ALA A 285 29.32 -1.85 -10.38
CA ALA A 285 29.23 -2.19 -11.80
C ALA A 285 29.31 -0.92 -12.69
N PRO A 286 30.48 -0.25 -12.76
CA PRO A 286 30.64 1.01 -13.49
C PRO A 286 30.26 0.91 -14.98
N ALA A 287 30.57 -0.21 -15.63
CA ALA A 287 30.19 -0.45 -17.03
C ALA A 287 28.66 -0.49 -17.25
N GLU A 288 27.91 -1.04 -16.30
CA GLU A 288 26.44 -1.05 -16.33
C GLU A 288 25.89 0.38 -16.17
N ARG A 289 26.47 1.17 -15.25
CA ARG A 289 26.10 2.57 -15.06
C ARG A 289 26.34 3.40 -16.32
N GLU A 290 27.51 3.27 -16.93
CA GLU A 290 27.85 3.99 -18.17
C GLU A 290 26.89 3.64 -19.31
N ALA A 291 26.52 2.36 -19.44
CA ALA A 291 25.57 1.92 -20.45
C ALA A 291 24.16 2.49 -20.21
N ILE A 292 23.69 2.51 -18.97
CA ILE A 292 22.39 3.11 -18.59
C ILE A 292 22.39 4.61 -18.93
N ASP A 293 23.45 5.34 -18.56
CA ASP A 293 23.55 6.76 -18.84
C ASP A 293 23.65 7.02 -20.37
N TRP A 294 24.34 6.14 -21.11
CA TRP A 294 24.38 6.20 -22.57
C TRP A 294 23.00 5.98 -23.18
N ILE A 295 22.26 4.95 -22.76
CA ILE A 295 20.89 4.67 -23.24
C ILE A 295 19.98 5.87 -22.95
N ARG A 296 20.01 6.41 -21.72
CA ARG A 296 19.22 7.59 -21.35
C ARG A 296 19.51 8.80 -22.23
N ALA A 297 20.77 8.99 -22.63
CA ALA A 297 21.18 10.15 -23.44
C ALA A 297 20.91 9.99 -24.94
N HIS A 298 20.72 8.76 -25.45
CA HIS A 298 20.66 8.48 -26.89
C HIS A 298 19.35 7.87 -27.39
N THR A 299 18.41 7.57 -26.49
CA THR A 299 17.08 7.05 -26.85
C THR A 299 16.03 8.15 -26.97
N GLN A 300 14.99 7.87 -27.75
CA GLN A 300 13.79 8.67 -27.93
C GLN A 300 12.60 8.04 -27.18
N PRO A 301 11.51 8.80 -26.90
CA PRO A 301 10.34 8.26 -26.21
C PRO A 301 9.66 7.06 -26.89
N SER A 302 9.87 6.88 -28.19
CA SER A 302 9.34 5.75 -28.98
C SER A 302 10.24 4.52 -28.98
N ASP A 303 11.46 4.61 -28.45
CA ASP A 303 12.39 3.50 -28.44
C ASP A 303 12.01 2.46 -27.40
N VAL A 304 12.35 1.21 -27.68
CA VAL A 304 12.18 0.08 -26.77
C VAL A 304 13.52 -0.63 -26.61
N VAL A 305 13.93 -0.80 -25.36
CA VAL A 305 15.12 -1.58 -25.01
C VAL A 305 14.73 -3.02 -24.69
N LEU A 306 15.40 -3.96 -25.35
CA LEU A 306 15.40 -5.35 -24.94
C LEU A 306 16.41 -5.52 -23.81
N GLU A 307 15.92 -5.95 -22.65
CA GLU A 307 16.73 -6.41 -21.52
C GLU A 307 16.13 -7.70 -20.96
N ALA A 308 16.91 -8.46 -20.20
CA ALA A 308 16.38 -9.58 -19.44
C ALA A 308 15.52 -9.05 -18.26
N PRO A 309 14.27 -9.52 -18.10
CA PRO A 309 13.40 -9.03 -17.04
C PRO A 309 13.83 -9.52 -15.65
N GLY A 310 14.43 -10.70 -15.56
CA GLY A 310 14.84 -11.33 -14.30
C GLY A 310 13.70 -11.43 -13.29
N CYS A 311 14.05 -11.36 -12.00
CA CYS A 311 13.12 -11.61 -10.90
C CYS A 311 12.68 -10.33 -10.20
N SER A 312 11.43 -10.32 -9.71
CA SER A 312 10.96 -9.23 -8.85
C SER A 312 11.79 -9.16 -7.57
N TYR A 313 12.39 -8.00 -7.31
CA TYR A 313 13.38 -7.80 -6.24
C TYR A 313 14.61 -8.73 -6.35
N GLY A 314 14.81 -9.38 -7.50
CA GLY A 314 15.99 -10.17 -7.80
C GLY A 314 17.22 -9.29 -7.89
N THR A 315 18.35 -9.84 -7.50
CA THR A 315 19.64 -9.17 -7.65
C THR A 315 20.62 -10.10 -8.34
N SER A 316 21.33 -9.56 -9.31
CA SER A 316 22.36 -10.23 -10.09
C SER A 316 23.66 -9.48 -9.89
N ASN A 317 24.68 -10.13 -9.33
CA ASN A 317 25.98 -9.51 -9.06
C ASN A 317 25.91 -8.18 -8.26
N GLY A 318 24.97 -8.09 -7.31
CA GLY A 318 24.82 -6.95 -6.40
C GLY A 318 23.95 -5.79 -6.90
N PHE A 319 23.35 -5.89 -8.10
CA PHE A 319 22.42 -4.90 -8.64
C PHE A 319 21.09 -5.54 -9.04
N PRO A 320 19.98 -4.77 -9.10
CA PRO A 320 18.64 -5.32 -9.30
C PRO A 320 18.41 -5.80 -10.73
N ASP A 321 17.57 -6.82 -10.90
CA ASP A 321 17.08 -7.27 -12.20
C ASP A 321 16.13 -6.22 -12.83
N SER A 322 15.95 -6.22 -14.16
CA SER A 322 15.23 -5.16 -14.92
C SER A 322 15.74 -3.73 -14.67
N ARG A 323 17.04 -3.56 -14.36
CA ARG A 323 17.57 -2.23 -14.02
C ARG A 323 17.63 -1.26 -15.20
N VAL A 324 17.77 -1.73 -16.45
CA VAL A 324 18.18 -0.86 -17.56
C VAL A 324 17.02 0.03 -17.99
N SER A 325 15.87 -0.54 -18.29
CA SER A 325 14.65 0.22 -18.65
C SER A 325 14.23 1.13 -17.51
N MET A 326 14.20 0.60 -16.28
CA MET A 326 13.84 1.34 -15.07
C MET A 326 14.76 2.54 -14.84
N ALA A 327 16.08 2.35 -14.91
CA ALA A 327 17.04 3.39 -14.63
C ALA A 327 17.17 4.39 -15.80
N ALA A 328 17.11 3.95 -17.05
CA ALA A 328 17.24 4.82 -18.21
C ALA A 328 15.93 5.58 -18.54
N GLY A 329 14.78 5.11 -18.06
CA GLY A 329 13.48 5.70 -18.37
C GLY A 329 13.00 5.36 -19.79
N VAL A 330 13.38 4.18 -20.29
CA VAL A 330 13.05 3.69 -21.64
C VAL A 330 12.16 2.45 -21.52
N PRO A 331 11.06 2.35 -22.27
CA PRO A 331 10.21 1.15 -22.26
C PRO A 331 10.98 -0.15 -22.56
N ALA A 332 10.63 -1.24 -21.88
CA ALA A 332 11.05 -2.59 -22.23
C ALA A 332 9.87 -3.41 -22.78
N VAL A 333 10.19 -4.52 -23.46
CA VAL A 333 9.16 -5.49 -23.93
C VAL A 333 8.35 -6.01 -22.75
N ILE A 334 9.03 -6.37 -21.66
CA ILE A 334 8.45 -6.74 -20.37
C ILE A 334 9.49 -6.52 -19.26
N GLY A 335 9.04 -6.07 -18.09
CA GLY A 335 9.83 -6.04 -16.86
C GLY A 335 9.46 -7.21 -15.95
N TRP A 336 9.24 -6.93 -14.67
CA TRP A 336 8.89 -7.95 -13.68
C TRP A 336 7.51 -8.59 -13.90
N GLN A 337 7.49 -9.83 -14.41
CA GLN A 337 6.26 -10.57 -14.70
C GLN A 337 5.30 -10.64 -13.50
N SER A 338 5.81 -10.93 -12.29
CA SER A 338 4.95 -11.08 -11.10
C SER A 338 4.22 -9.78 -10.74
N HIS A 339 4.82 -8.63 -11.07
CA HIS A 339 4.19 -7.33 -10.88
C HIS A 339 3.17 -7.08 -11.98
N GLU A 340 3.51 -7.35 -13.25
CA GLU A 340 2.53 -7.25 -14.34
C GLU A 340 1.28 -8.12 -14.08
N PHE A 341 1.46 -9.32 -13.52
CA PHE A 341 0.39 -10.22 -13.07
C PHE A 341 -0.48 -9.58 -11.98
N GLN A 342 0.13 -8.98 -10.95
CA GLN A 342 -0.61 -8.29 -9.88
C GLN A 342 -1.56 -7.20 -10.41
N TRP A 343 -1.14 -6.46 -11.45
CA TRP A 343 -1.96 -5.40 -12.04
C TRP A 343 -3.03 -5.92 -13.02
N ARG A 344 -2.81 -7.09 -13.64
CA ARG A 344 -3.64 -7.64 -14.71
C ARG A 344 -4.43 -8.89 -14.34
N ALA A 345 -4.38 -9.35 -13.09
CA ALA A 345 -5.03 -10.59 -12.64
C ALA A 345 -6.52 -10.72 -13.02
N GLY A 346 -7.23 -9.60 -13.18
CA GLY A 346 -8.64 -9.57 -13.61
C GLY A 346 -8.88 -9.49 -15.13
N GLN A 347 -7.83 -9.54 -15.95
CA GLN A 347 -7.87 -9.29 -17.40
C GLN A 347 -7.22 -10.46 -18.17
N PRO A 348 -7.99 -11.54 -18.46
CA PRO A 348 -7.45 -12.77 -19.04
C PRO A 348 -6.62 -12.57 -20.32
N ASP A 349 -7.06 -11.69 -21.23
CA ASP A 349 -6.36 -11.41 -22.48
C ASP A 349 -4.97 -10.79 -22.21
N LEU A 350 -4.87 -9.87 -21.24
CA LEU A 350 -3.60 -9.25 -20.88
C LEU A 350 -2.70 -10.18 -20.06
N LEU A 351 -3.27 -11.16 -19.34
CA LEU A 351 -2.48 -12.17 -18.63
C LEU A 351 -1.73 -13.08 -19.60
N GLN A 352 -2.38 -13.48 -20.70
CA GLN A 352 -1.71 -14.24 -21.76
C GLN A 352 -0.56 -13.43 -22.37
N GLU A 353 -0.75 -12.12 -22.56
CA GLU A 353 0.25 -11.24 -23.14
C GLU A 353 1.55 -11.17 -22.30
N ILE A 354 1.48 -11.35 -20.97
CA ILE A 354 2.66 -11.40 -20.09
C ILE A 354 3.59 -12.55 -20.51
N ALA A 355 3.02 -13.75 -20.68
CA ALA A 355 3.79 -14.93 -21.09
C ALA A 355 4.31 -14.80 -22.53
N GLU A 356 3.51 -14.27 -23.45
CA GLU A 356 3.92 -14.02 -24.84
C GLU A 356 5.09 -13.02 -24.93
N ARG A 357 5.06 -11.95 -24.13
CA ARG A 357 6.14 -10.96 -24.09
C ARG A 357 7.42 -11.53 -23.49
N GLN A 358 7.31 -12.35 -22.44
CA GLN A 358 8.48 -13.06 -21.90
C GLN A 358 9.10 -13.97 -22.95
N GLN A 359 8.29 -14.82 -23.57
CA GLN A 359 8.76 -15.75 -24.59
C GLN A 359 9.41 -15.01 -25.77
N ALA A 360 8.87 -13.84 -26.13
CA ALA A 360 9.46 -12.98 -27.16
C ALA A 360 10.85 -12.47 -26.76
N VAL A 361 11.06 -12.02 -25.51
CA VAL A 361 12.38 -11.62 -25.02
C VAL A 361 13.36 -12.79 -25.11
N ASP A 362 12.95 -13.95 -24.59
CA ASP A 362 13.79 -15.16 -24.57
C ASP A 362 14.17 -15.57 -25.99
N GLN A 363 13.20 -15.58 -26.90
CA GLN A 363 13.41 -15.94 -28.29
C GLN A 363 14.37 -15.01 -29.01
N ILE A 364 14.29 -13.69 -28.77
CA ILE A 364 15.22 -12.73 -29.37
C ILE A 364 16.65 -12.95 -28.84
N TYR A 365 16.82 -13.30 -27.56
CA TYR A 365 18.16 -13.58 -27.03
C TYR A 365 18.70 -14.97 -27.40
N GLU A 366 17.87 -16.01 -27.42
CA GLU A 366 18.29 -17.39 -27.65
C GLU A 366 18.50 -17.73 -29.12
N ASP A 367 17.61 -17.24 -30.00
CA ASP A 367 17.64 -17.50 -31.44
C ASP A 367 17.21 -16.27 -32.25
N PRO A 368 18.05 -15.21 -32.28
CA PRO A 368 17.74 -13.97 -32.98
C PRO A 368 17.63 -14.11 -34.51
N GLU A 369 18.09 -15.23 -35.08
CA GLU A 369 18.03 -15.53 -36.51
C GLU A 369 16.65 -16.10 -36.92
N SER A 370 15.81 -16.49 -35.95
CA SER A 370 14.49 -17.07 -36.22
C SER A 370 13.47 -16.05 -36.74
N ASP A 371 12.57 -16.50 -37.62
CA ASP A 371 11.43 -15.70 -38.09
C ASP A 371 10.58 -15.14 -36.94
N ALA A 372 10.49 -15.89 -35.84
CA ALA A 372 9.71 -15.51 -34.69
C ALA A 372 10.40 -14.43 -33.85
N ALA A 373 11.75 -14.44 -33.72
CA ALA A 373 12.49 -13.32 -33.16
C ALA A 373 12.35 -12.05 -34.02
N GLY A 374 12.41 -12.18 -35.35
CA GLY A 374 12.16 -11.06 -36.27
C GLY A 374 10.77 -10.44 -36.09
N LYS A 375 9.72 -11.28 -36.05
CA LYS A 375 8.34 -10.84 -35.79
C LYS A 375 8.18 -10.22 -34.40
N ALA A 376 8.87 -10.73 -33.39
CA ALA A 376 8.84 -10.16 -32.04
C ALA A 376 9.49 -8.77 -31.98
N ILE A 377 10.66 -8.60 -32.62
CA ILE A 377 11.35 -7.31 -32.72
C ILE A 377 10.44 -6.27 -33.38
N GLU A 378 9.75 -6.64 -34.47
CA GLU A 378 8.82 -5.75 -35.16
C GLU A 378 7.55 -5.47 -34.35
N ARG A 379 6.91 -6.50 -33.77
CA ARG A 379 5.68 -6.38 -32.97
C ARG A 379 5.86 -5.48 -31.75
N TYR A 380 7.01 -5.55 -31.09
CA TYR A 380 7.31 -4.78 -29.89
C TYR A 380 8.22 -3.58 -30.13
N HIS A 381 8.50 -3.24 -31.41
CA HIS A 381 9.30 -2.09 -31.81
C HIS A 381 10.67 -2.00 -31.10
N VAL A 382 11.35 -3.14 -30.95
CA VAL A 382 12.65 -3.20 -30.27
C VAL A 382 13.71 -2.49 -31.12
N THR A 383 14.23 -1.37 -30.61
CA THR A 383 15.27 -0.57 -31.29
C THR A 383 16.64 -0.69 -30.64
N TYR A 384 16.68 -1.01 -29.35
CA TYR A 384 17.93 -1.25 -28.62
C TYR A 384 17.96 -2.65 -28.02
N LEU A 385 19.12 -3.29 -28.04
CA LEU A 385 19.36 -4.58 -27.38
C LEU A 385 20.52 -4.42 -26.40
N TYR A 386 20.24 -4.74 -25.15
CA TYR A 386 21.20 -4.67 -24.05
C TYR A 386 21.80 -6.04 -23.76
N ILE A 387 23.11 -6.10 -23.49
CA ILE A 387 23.79 -7.29 -22.96
C ILE A 387 24.68 -6.86 -21.79
N GLY A 388 24.32 -7.27 -20.58
CA GLY A 388 25.12 -7.09 -19.37
C GLY A 388 25.17 -8.37 -18.53
N ALA A 389 25.43 -8.23 -17.23
CA ALA A 389 25.74 -9.42 -16.41
C ALA A 389 24.54 -10.34 -16.21
N LEU A 390 23.31 -9.80 -16.13
CA LEU A 390 22.10 -10.62 -16.02
C LEU A 390 21.90 -11.46 -17.30
N GLU A 391 22.09 -10.85 -18.47
CA GLU A 391 21.94 -11.53 -19.76
C GLU A 391 23.01 -12.64 -19.96
N THR A 392 24.22 -12.46 -19.42
CA THR A 392 25.33 -13.42 -19.60
C THR A 392 25.41 -14.49 -18.53
N SER A 393 25.09 -14.15 -17.28
CA SER A 393 25.29 -15.03 -16.12
C SER A 393 23.98 -15.52 -15.49
N GLY A 394 22.85 -14.91 -15.85
CA GLY A 394 21.55 -15.23 -15.29
C GLY A 394 21.31 -14.60 -13.91
N SER A 395 20.10 -14.78 -13.40
CA SER A 395 19.74 -14.38 -12.04
C SER A 395 20.11 -15.49 -11.07
N ALA A 396 20.54 -15.12 -9.85
CA ALA A 396 20.79 -16.09 -8.78
C ALA A 396 19.49 -16.75 -8.26
N SER A 397 18.32 -16.19 -8.61
CA SER A 397 17.01 -16.66 -8.19
C SER A 397 16.28 -17.46 -9.28
N GLU A 398 15.75 -18.63 -8.91
CA GLU A 398 14.88 -19.47 -9.76
C GLU A 398 13.47 -18.86 -9.86
N CYS A 399 13.26 -17.84 -10.70
CA CYS A 399 11.95 -17.19 -10.85
C CYS A 399 11.29 -17.36 -12.24
N GLY A 400 11.71 -18.36 -13.03
CA GLY A 400 11.15 -18.59 -14.36
C GLY A 400 11.59 -17.59 -15.43
N GLY A 401 12.63 -16.79 -15.16
CA GLY A 401 13.35 -16.05 -16.20
C GLY A 401 14.34 -16.95 -16.94
N SER A 402 14.52 -16.72 -18.25
CA SER A 402 15.30 -17.61 -19.13
C SER A 402 16.77 -17.22 -19.29
N ALA A 403 17.21 -16.13 -18.64
CA ALA A 403 18.63 -15.77 -18.59
C ALA A 403 19.41 -16.76 -17.70
N PRO A 404 20.64 -17.17 -18.05
CA PRO A 404 21.52 -16.57 -19.06
C PRO A 404 21.22 -17.00 -20.50
N TYR A 405 21.65 -16.19 -21.46
CA TYR A 405 21.48 -16.43 -22.89
C TYR A 405 22.81 -16.73 -23.59
N PRO A 406 23.36 -17.95 -23.49
CA PRO A 406 24.70 -18.27 -23.98
C PRO A 406 24.85 -18.24 -25.52
N ARG A 407 23.75 -18.20 -26.27
CA ARG A 407 23.73 -18.25 -27.74
C ARG A 407 23.83 -16.87 -28.40
N ILE A 408 23.67 -15.80 -27.63
CA ILE A 408 23.78 -14.44 -28.15
C ILE A 408 25.25 -14.08 -28.37
N SER A 409 25.58 -13.48 -29.52
CA SER A 409 26.95 -13.00 -29.79
C SER A 409 26.94 -11.75 -30.65
N THR A 410 27.94 -10.89 -30.46
CA THR A 410 28.14 -9.66 -31.23
C THR A 410 28.14 -9.92 -32.75
N GLU A 411 28.82 -10.98 -33.20
CA GLU A 411 28.93 -11.27 -34.63
C GLU A 411 27.60 -11.74 -35.22
N ARG A 412 26.82 -12.54 -34.48
CA ARG A 412 25.47 -12.92 -34.89
C ARG A 412 24.54 -11.70 -34.98
N LEU A 413 24.58 -10.82 -33.99
CA LEU A 413 23.78 -9.59 -33.98
C LEU A 413 24.13 -8.67 -35.15
N LYS A 414 25.42 -8.45 -35.44
CA LYS A 414 25.87 -7.66 -36.60
C LYS A 414 25.35 -8.20 -37.92
N ARG A 415 25.37 -9.53 -38.14
CA ARG A 415 24.81 -10.16 -39.35
C ARG A 415 23.31 -9.90 -39.51
N LEU A 416 22.60 -9.71 -38.41
CA LEU A 416 21.17 -9.41 -38.36
C LEU A 416 20.85 -7.91 -38.42
N GLY A 417 21.85 -7.06 -38.69
CA GLY A 417 21.66 -5.62 -38.84
C GLY A 417 21.71 -4.82 -37.54
N TRP A 418 22.10 -5.45 -36.42
CA TRP A 418 22.33 -4.75 -35.16
C TRP A 418 23.72 -4.11 -35.15
N THR A 419 23.77 -2.79 -34.99
CA THR A 419 25.02 -2.04 -34.92
C THR A 419 25.43 -1.86 -33.45
N PRO A 420 26.64 -2.26 -33.03
CA PRO A 420 27.12 -1.95 -31.69
C PRO A 420 27.30 -0.43 -31.55
N VAL A 421 26.66 0.17 -30.55
CA VAL A 421 26.66 1.63 -30.32
C VAL A 421 27.29 2.03 -29.00
N PHE A 422 27.40 1.08 -28.06
CA PHE A 422 28.12 1.26 -26.80
C PHE A 422 28.82 -0.04 -26.40
N GLN A 423 30.03 0.08 -25.84
CA GLN A 423 30.74 -1.03 -25.24
C GLN A 423 31.72 -0.53 -24.16
N THR A 424 31.54 -1.00 -22.92
CA THR A 424 32.51 -0.86 -21.83
C THR A 424 32.63 -2.22 -21.13
N GLY A 425 33.84 -2.77 -21.05
CA GLY A 425 34.06 -4.10 -20.50
C GLY A 425 33.26 -5.17 -21.24
N GLU A 426 32.44 -5.94 -20.52
CA GLU A 426 31.56 -6.97 -21.09
C GLU A 426 30.20 -6.44 -21.52
N VAL A 427 29.81 -5.25 -21.03
CA VAL A 427 28.52 -4.61 -21.28
C VAL A 427 28.51 -4.04 -22.70
N ARG A 428 27.44 -4.35 -23.44
CA ARG A 428 27.24 -3.95 -24.84
C ARG A 428 25.82 -3.48 -25.07
N VAL A 429 25.68 -2.42 -25.87
CA VAL A 429 24.38 -1.96 -26.39
C VAL A 429 24.43 -1.98 -27.90
N PHE A 430 23.39 -2.54 -28.50
CA PHE A 430 23.20 -2.59 -29.94
C PHE A 430 21.99 -1.76 -30.33
N TYR A 431 22.07 -1.13 -31.49
CA TYR A 431 20.98 -0.38 -32.09
C TYR A 431 20.57 -1.00 -33.42
N ARG A 432 19.26 -1.04 -33.66
CA ARG A 432 18.68 -1.35 -34.96
C ARG A 432 17.51 -0.37 -35.18
N PRO A 433 17.45 0.31 -36.34
CA PRO A 433 16.34 1.21 -36.63
C PRO A 433 15.02 0.41 -36.71
N ALA A 434 13.94 0.99 -36.20
CA ALA A 434 12.60 0.45 -36.37
C ALA A 434 12.25 0.37 -37.86
N ALA A 435 11.59 -0.72 -38.28
CA ALA A 435 11.13 -0.85 -39.66
C ALA A 435 10.11 0.26 -39.97
N GLY A 436 10.48 1.21 -40.84
CA GLY A 436 9.63 2.33 -41.25
C GLY A 436 10.01 3.72 -40.69
N ALA A 437 11.17 3.86 -40.04
CA ALA A 437 11.75 5.14 -39.62
C ALA A 437 12.76 5.70 -40.66
#